data_AF-A0A938ARG4-F1
#
_entry.id   AF-A0A938ARG4-F1
#
_cell.length_a   1.000
_cell.length_b   1.000
_cell.length_c   1.000
_cell.angle_alpha   90.00
_cell.angle_beta   90.00
_cell.angle_gamma   90.00
#
_symmetry.space_group_name_H-M   'P 1'
#
loop_
_entity.id
_entity.type
_entity.pdbx_description
1 polymer ?
#
loop_
_entity_poly.entity_id
_entity_poly.type
_entity_poly.pdbx_seq_one_letter_code
_entity_poly.pdbx_strand_id
1 'polypeptide(L)'
;MNLKLERRVRTPGSEEIVLLDLDQHDAAGAPLSIGKLDVHYTDDGVFGTLLLWPDFAGQFSESTLRAFVEGYVINEITAPMGVSSDYNIECYRPDMDSYMLFNNMEDLEE
;
A
#
# COMPACT_ATOMS: atom_id res chain seq x y z
N MET A 1 -14.63 -6.15 1.01
CA MET A 1 -13.82 -5.39 0.05
C MET A 1 -13.00 -6.39 -0.75
N ASN A 2 -13.35 -6.52 -2.01
CA ASN A 2 -12.65 -7.35 -2.98
C ASN A 2 -11.58 -6.50 -3.67
N LEU A 3 -10.36 -6.53 -3.13
CA LEU A 3 -9.27 -5.68 -3.58
C LEU A 3 -8.54 -6.31 -4.77
N LYS A 4 -8.31 -5.52 -5.81
CA LYS A 4 -7.37 -5.82 -6.88
C LYS A 4 -6.19 -4.85 -6.82
N LEU A 5 -4.98 -5.42 -6.88
CA LEU A 5 -3.74 -4.66 -6.99
C LEU A 5 -3.31 -4.64 -8.46
N GLU A 6 -3.26 -3.45 -9.06
CA GLU A 6 -2.77 -3.27 -10.42
C GLU A 6 -1.35 -2.68 -10.37
N ARG A 7 -0.36 -3.51 -10.71
CA ARG A 7 1.05 -3.11 -10.71
C ARG A 7 1.40 -2.38 -12.02
N ARG A 8 2.06 -1.24 -11.87
CA ARG A 8 2.59 -0.41 -12.96
C ARG A 8 4.07 -0.21 -12.75
N VAL A 9 4.87 -0.98 -13.48
CA VAL A 9 6.33 -0.90 -13.41
C VAL A 9 6.79 0.44 -13.96
N ARG A 10 7.57 1.18 -13.17
CA ARG A 10 8.16 2.46 -13.58
C ARG A 10 9.63 2.30 -13.93
N THR A 11 10.38 1.61 -13.08
CA THR A 11 11.80 1.31 -13.26
C THR A 11 12.09 -0.11 -12.75
N PRO A 12 13.29 -0.67 -12.99
CA PRO A 12 13.67 -1.97 -12.43
C PRO A 12 13.64 -2.03 -10.88
N GLY A 13 13.74 -0.89 -10.19
CA GLY A 13 13.72 -0.80 -8.73
C GLY A 13 12.50 -0.06 -8.17
N SER A 14 11.48 0.25 -8.99
CA SER A 14 10.30 0.94 -8.49
C SER A 14 9.03 0.67 -9.28
N GLU A 15 7.92 0.65 -8.55
CA GLU A 15 6.58 0.40 -9.06
C GLU A 15 5.56 1.35 -8.44
N GLU A 16 4.49 1.60 -9.18
CA GLU A 16 3.25 2.12 -8.60
C GLU A 16 2.21 1.00 -8.61
N ILE A 17 1.57 0.76 -7.48
CA ILE A 17 0.50 -0.22 -7.34
C ILE A 17 -0.79 0.55 -7.10
N VAL A 18 -1.74 0.45 -8.02
CA VAL A 18 -3.06 1.06 -7.87
C VAL A 18 -3.95 0.10 -7.10
N LEU A 19 -4.62 0.62 -6.07
CA LEU A 19 -5.57 -0.10 -5.23
C LEU A 19 -6.97 0.08 -5.84
N LEU A 20 -7.57 -1.01 -6.33
CA LEU A 20 -8.90 -1.01 -6.93
C LEU A 20 -9.86 -1.83 -6.05
N ASP A 21 -10.97 -1.25 -5.63
CA ASP A 21 -12.07 -1.99 -5.02
C ASP A 21 -12.99 -2.51 -6.12
N LEU A 22 -13.07 -3.83 -6.28
CA LEU A 22 -13.92 -4.48 -7.27
C LEU A 22 -15.40 -4.52 -6.86
N ASP A 23 -15.71 -4.29 -5.59
CA ASP A 23 -17.10 -4.23 -5.11
C ASP A 23 -17.75 -2.87 -5.46
N GLN A 24 -16.94 -1.85 -5.74
CA GLN A 24 -17.36 -0.48 -6.04
C GLN A 24 -16.95 -0.07 -7.45
N HIS A 25 -17.78 0.73 -8.11
CA HIS A 25 -17.55 1.14 -9.49
C HIS A 25 -17.64 2.66 -9.63
N ASP A 26 -16.80 3.22 -10.49
CA ASP A 26 -16.86 4.63 -10.87
C ASP A 26 -18.03 4.93 -11.83
N ALA A 27 -18.15 6.19 -12.24
CA ALA A 27 -19.21 6.63 -13.16
C ALA A 27 -19.13 5.96 -14.56
N ALA A 28 -17.97 5.42 -14.94
CA ALA A 28 -17.78 4.69 -16.19
C ALA A 28 -18.01 3.18 -16.04
N GLY A 29 -18.31 2.70 -14.83
CA GLY A 29 -18.50 1.28 -14.52
C GLY A 29 -17.18 0.51 -14.38
N ALA A 30 -16.04 1.19 -14.22
CA ALA A 30 -14.77 0.56 -13.91
C ALA A 30 -14.62 0.40 -12.39
N PRO A 31 -13.84 -0.58 -11.89
CA PRO A 31 -13.53 -0.70 -10.48
C PRO A 31 -12.98 0.61 -9.91
N LEU A 32 -13.49 1.01 -8.75
CA LEU A 32 -13.16 2.28 -8.15
C LEU A 32 -11.74 2.25 -7.57
N SER A 33 -10.89 3.18 -8.00
CA SER A 33 -9.59 3.37 -7.36
C SER A 33 -9.79 3.97 -5.97
N ILE A 34 -9.19 3.33 -4.97
CA ILE A 34 -9.27 3.74 -3.56
C ILE A 34 -7.97 4.35 -3.04
N GLY A 35 -6.90 4.20 -3.81
CA GLY A 35 -5.60 4.79 -3.52
C GLY A 35 -4.49 4.23 -4.41
N LYS A 36 -3.25 4.50 -4.02
CA LYS A 36 -2.05 3.95 -4.62
C LYS A 36 -0.95 3.69 -3.58
N LEU A 37 -0.05 2.79 -3.92
CA LEU A 37 1.19 2.52 -3.20
C LEU A 37 2.35 2.73 -4.16
N ASP A 38 3.22 3.69 -3.88
CA ASP A 38 4.51 3.82 -4.56
C ASP A 38 5.52 2.90 -3.83
N VAL A 39 6.20 2.00 -4.54
CA VAL A 39 7.12 0.98 -4.00
C VAL A 39 8.51 1.14 -4.58
N HIS A 40 9.52 0.99 -3.73
CA HIS A 40 10.93 0.98 -4.06
C HIS A 40 11.59 -0.30 -3.52
N TYR A 41 12.21 -1.05 -4.42
CA TYR A 41 12.96 -2.25 -4.08
C TYR A 41 14.44 -1.90 -3.99
N THR A 42 15.04 -2.10 -2.81
CA THR A 42 16.48 -1.91 -2.58
C THR A 42 17.09 -3.20 -2.04
N ASP A 43 18.41 -3.24 -1.97
CA ASP A 43 19.13 -4.36 -1.34
C ASP A 43 18.84 -4.46 0.17
N ASP A 44 18.44 -3.35 0.79
CA ASP A 44 18.14 -3.25 2.22
C ASP A 44 16.69 -3.59 2.56
N GLY A 45 15.77 -3.61 1.57
CA GLY A 45 14.36 -3.92 1.83
C GLY A 45 13.37 -3.33 0.82
N VAL A 46 12.09 -3.43 1.17
CA VAL A 46 10.98 -2.85 0.40
C VAL A 46 10.48 -1.58 1.08
N PHE A 47 10.68 -0.44 0.43
CA PHE A 47 10.21 0.85 0.93
C PHE A 47 8.97 1.28 0.17
N GLY A 48 7.97 1.85 0.86
CA GLY A 48 6.76 2.29 0.17
C GLY A 48 6.02 3.46 0.81
N THR A 49 5.21 4.13 0.00
CA THR A 49 4.33 5.20 0.44
C THR A 49 2.90 4.89 0.01
N LEU A 50 2.03 4.61 0.97
CA LEU A 50 0.61 4.35 0.78
C LEU A 50 -0.18 5.66 0.86
N LEU A 51 -0.93 5.95 -0.20
CA LEU A 51 -1.77 7.12 -0.35
C LEU A 51 -3.21 6.68 -0.65
N LEU A 52 -4.12 6.94 0.29
CA LEU A 52 -5.55 6.66 0.12
C LEU A 52 -6.30 7.92 -0.34
N TRP A 53 -7.33 7.77 -1.17
CA TRP A 53 -8.17 8.90 -1.55
C TRP A 53 -9.06 9.38 -0.39
N PRO A 54 -9.44 10.68 -0.34
CA PRO A 54 -10.18 11.25 0.80
C PRO A 54 -11.47 10.51 1.14
N ASP A 55 -12.25 10.18 0.11
CA ASP A 55 -13.54 9.51 0.25
C ASP A 55 -13.43 8.12 0.90
N PHE A 56 -12.26 7.49 0.79
CA PHE A 56 -11.96 6.18 1.36
C PHE A 56 -11.24 6.27 2.69
N ALA A 57 -10.29 7.21 2.83
CA ALA A 57 -9.53 7.41 4.05
C ALA A 57 -10.43 7.64 5.28
N GLY A 58 -11.55 8.35 5.11
CA GLY A 58 -12.54 8.58 6.16
C GLY A 58 -13.38 7.35 6.56
N GLN A 59 -13.41 6.30 5.73
CA GLN A 59 -14.19 5.09 5.99
C GLN A 59 -13.43 4.05 6.82
N PHE A 60 -12.09 4.10 6.82
CA PHE A 60 -11.27 3.17 7.59
C PHE A 60 -11.04 3.66 9.02
N SER A 61 -11.43 2.83 10.00
CA SER A 61 -10.83 2.93 11.34
C SER A 61 -9.34 2.58 11.26
N GLU A 62 -8.55 3.08 12.20
CA GLU A 62 -7.10 2.78 12.27
C GLU A 62 -6.83 1.26 12.31
N SER A 63 -7.59 0.51 13.11
CA SER A 63 -7.50 -0.94 13.20
C SER A 63 -7.83 -1.65 11.88
N THR A 64 -8.85 -1.17 11.16
CA THR A 64 -9.25 -1.74 9.87
C THR A 64 -8.20 -1.44 8.81
N LEU A 65 -7.64 -0.24 8.82
CA LEU A 65 -6.56 0.14 7.92
C LEU A 65 -5.30 -0.70 8.17
N ARG A 66 -4.92 -0.90 9.43
CA ARG A 66 -3.77 -1.75 9.77
C ARG A 66 -3.97 -3.18 9.28
N ALA A 67 -5.12 -3.78 9.59
CA ALA A 67 -5.45 -5.13 9.12
C ALA A 67 -5.48 -5.22 7.59
N PHE A 68 -5.93 -4.16 6.91
CA PHE A 68 -5.93 -4.07 5.45
C PHE A 68 -4.50 -4.05 4.87
N VAL A 69 -3.64 -3.19 5.41
CA VAL A 69 -2.26 -3.02 4.91
C VAL A 69 -1.43 -4.28 5.18
N GLU A 70 -1.42 -4.77 6.42
CA GLU A 70 -0.67 -5.97 6.80
C GLU A 70 -1.22 -7.23 6.12
N GLY A 71 -2.54 -7.38 6.04
CA GLY A 71 -3.19 -8.59 5.53
C GLY A 71 -3.14 -8.74 4.01
N TYR A 72 -3.24 -7.64 3.27
CA TYR A 72 -3.46 -7.69 1.81
C TYR A 72 -2.37 -6.98 1.01
N VAL A 73 -1.92 -5.81 1.47
CA VAL A 73 -0.97 -4.99 0.70
C VAL A 73 0.45 -5.53 0.85
N ILE A 74 0.91 -5.71 2.09
CA ILE A 74 2.26 -6.19 2.40
C ILE A 74 2.48 -7.61 1.86
N ASN A 75 1.52 -8.51 2.09
CA ASN A 75 1.63 -9.88 1.60
C ASN A 75 1.78 -9.95 0.08
N GLU A 76 1.08 -9.11 -0.69
CA GLU A 76 1.20 -9.14 -2.14
C GLU A 76 2.56 -8.62 -2.65
N ILE A 77 3.13 -7.59 -1.98
CA ILE A 77 4.41 -7.01 -2.41
C ILE A 77 5.61 -7.87 -2.01
N THR A 78 5.54 -8.61 -0.89
CA THR A 78 6.64 -9.46 -0.40
C THR A 78 6.50 -10.95 -0.81
N ALA A 79 5.33 -11.38 -1.28
CA ALA A 79 5.11 -12.75 -1.77
C ALA A 79 5.98 -13.18 -2.98
N PRO A 80 6.39 -12.31 -3.93
CA PRO A 80 7.20 -12.74 -5.06
C PRO A 80 8.58 -13.25 -4.62
N MET A 81 8.96 -14.43 -5.13
CA MET A 81 10.30 -15.00 -4.90
C MET A 81 11.40 -14.01 -5.32
N GLY A 82 12.31 -13.70 -4.40
CA GLY A 82 13.44 -12.80 -4.63
C GLY A 82 13.21 -11.34 -4.24
N VAL A 83 12.03 -10.99 -3.71
CA VAL A 83 11.78 -9.71 -3.04
C VAL A 83 12.03 -9.88 -1.53
N SER A 84 12.60 -8.88 -0.87
CA SER A 84 12.84 -8.93 0.58
C SER A 84 11.52 -9.10 1.35
N SER A 85 11.56 -9.90 2.42
CA SER A 85 10.47 -9.97 3.40
C SER A 85 10.41 -8.72 4.28
N ASP A 86 11.48 -7.93 4.29
CA ASP A 86 11.62 -6.75 5.13
C ASP A 86 11.02 -5.54 4.41
N TYR A 87 10.17 -4.81 5.12
CA TYR A 87 9.43 -3.69 4.58
C TYR A 87 9.37 -2.50 5.54
N ASN A 88 9.26 -1.32 4.95
CA ASN A 88 8.98 -0.06 5.62
C ASN A 88 8.02 0.75 4.75
N ILE A 89 6.79 0.92 5.21
CA ILE A 89 5.71 1.57 4.46
C ILE A 89 5.13 2.72 5.29
N GLU A 90 5.27 3.91 4.75
CA GLU A 90 4.66 5.13 5.29
C GLU A 90 3.25 5.28 4.72
N CYS A 91 2.26 5.52 5.57
CA CYS A 91 0.88 5.74 5.17
C CYS A 91 0.40 7.12 5.61
N TYR A 92 -0.11 7.89 4.65
CA TYR A 92 -0.64 9.23 4.88
C TYR A 92 -2.13 9.27 4.56
N ARG A 93 -2.90 9.94 5.42
CA ARG A 93 -4.25 10.38 5.05
C ARG A 93 -4.19 11.68 4.26
N PRO A 94 -5.18 11.95 3.39
CA PRO A 94 -5.20 13.16 2.57
C PRO A 94 -5.24 14.48 3.35
N ASP A 95 -5.75 14.46 4.58
CA ASP A 95 -5.73 15.60 5.49
C ASP A 95 -4.32 15.90 6.05
N MET A 96 -3.35 15.01 5.82
CA MET A 96 -1.99 15.04 6.39
C MET A 96 -1.95 15.07 7.93
N ASP A 97 -3.10 14.92 8.59
CA ASP A 97 -3.23 14.96 10.05
C ASP A 97 -3.02 13.60 10.70
N SER A 98 -2.99 12.53 9.89
CA SER A 98 -2.65 11.18 10.37
C SER A 98 -1.51 10.56 9.56
N TYR A 99 -0.50 10.11 10.29
CA TYR A 99 0.65 9.35 9.79
C TYR A 99 0.69 7.99 10.49
N MET A 100 0.87 6.92 9.72
CA MET A 100 1.06 5.57 10.22
C MET A 100 2.27 4.93 9.53
N LEU A 101 3.12 4.26 10.32
CA LEU A 101 4.26 3.50 9.82
C LEU A 101 4.00 2.00 9.99
N PHE A 102 4.16 1.25 8.90
CA PHE A 102 4.12 -0.21 8.89
C PHE A 102 5.51 -0.72 8.55
N ASN A 103 6.18 -1.38 9.49
CA ASN A 103 7.47 -1.99 9.24
C ASN A 103 7.62 -3.30 10.01
N ASN A 104 8.51 -4.15 9.53
CA ASN A 104 9.00 -5.34 10.22
C ASN A 104 10.53 -5.41 10.25
N MET A 105 11.20 -4.31 9.87
CA MET A 105 12.64 -4.20 10.00
C MET A 105 12.95 -4.18 11.51
N GLU A 106 13.90 -5.01 11.94
CA GLU A 106 14.43 -4.89 13.31
C GLU A 106 14.93 -3.45 13.48
N ASP A 107 14.60 -2.81 14.60
CA ASP A 107 15.20 -1.53 14.95
C ASP A 107 16.72 -1.75 14.88
N LEU A 108 17.37 -1.16 13.87
CA LEU A 108 18.81 -1.11 13.80
C LEU A 108 19.24 -0.24 14.98
N GLU A 109 19.36 -0.84 16.17
CA GLU A 109 20.02 -0.22 17.31
C GLU A 109 21.43 0.17 16.82
N GLU A 110 21.65 1.49 16.71
CA GLU A 110 22.93 2.12 16.33
C GLU A 110 24.12 1.65 17.20
#